data_AF-A0A969WTF0-F1
#
_entry.id   AF-A0A969WTF0-F1
#
_cell.length_a   1.000
_cell.length_b   1.000
_cell.length_c   1.000
_cell.angle_alpha   90.00
_cell.angle_beta   90.00
_cell.angle_gamma   90.00
#
_symmetry.space_group_name_H-M   'P 1'
#
loop_
_entity.id
_entity.type
_entity.pdbx_description
1 polymer ?
#
loop_
_entity_poly.entity_id
_entity_poly.type
_entity_poly.pdbx_seq_one_letter_code
_entity_poly.pdbx_strand_id
1 'polypeptide(L)'
;MTEEVKEKRYLAQLHKKIDIKLYEIDQAIRLKIDEVYSMNRHMQEHKTDMDHLEKNNMREAIFNYSLQGEHSVGNKMRLQRLKDTAYFGRIDFVDNQSNHVREIYVGVHNFQDTDTTNNLVYDWRAPIS
;
A
#
# COMPACT_ATOMS: atom_id res chain seq x y z
N MET A 1 -23.20 -23.71 -6.77
CA MET A 1 -22.34 -22.64 -7.34
C MET A 1 -21.00 -23.29 -7.68
N THR A 2 -20.50 -23.15 -8.90
CA THR A 2 -19.24 -23.79 -9.32
C THR A 2 -18.04 -23.10 -8.67
N GLU A 3 -16.89 -23.79 -8.56
CA GLU A 3 -15.65 -23.21 -8.04
C GLU A 3 -15.21 -22.00 -8.88
N GLU A 4 -15.35 -22.07 -10.20
CA GLU A 4 -15.07 -20.94 -11.09
C GLU A 4 -15.86 -19.67 -10.71
N VAL A 5 -17.14 -19.81 -10.33
CA VAL A 5 -17.96 -18.66 -9.93
C VAL A 5 -17.52 -18.11 -8.57
N LYS A 6 -17.06 -18.96 -7.65
CA LYS A 6 -16.49 -18.52 -6.37
C LYS A 6 -15.20 -17.73 -6.60
N GLU A 7 -14.29 -18.24 -7.42
CA GLU A 7 -13.01 -17.61 -7.74
C GLU A 7 -13.20 -16.26 -8.45
N LYS A 8 -14.10 -16.19 -9.44
CA LYS A 8 -14.44 -14.90 -10.10
C LYS A 8 -15.00 -13.88 -9.11
N ARG A 9 -15.79 -14.32 -8.13
CA ARG A 9 -16.32 -13.44 -7.08
C ARG A 9 -15.20 -12.96 -6.15
N TYR A 10 -14.29 -13.85 -5.75
CA TYR A 10 -13.14 -13.50 -4.92
C TYR A 10 -12.26 -12.45 -5.62
N LEU A 11 -11.91 -12.69 -6.88
CA LEU A 11 -11.14 -11.75 -7.71
C LEU A 11 -11.81 -10.38 -7.82
N ALA A 12 -13.13 -10.34 -8.04
CA ALA A 12 -13.87 -9.08 -8.11
C ALA A 12 -13.84 -8.30 -6.77
N GLN A 13 -13.92 -9.00 -5.64
CA GLN A 13 -13.81 -8.38 -4.31
C GLN A 13 -12.39 -7.85 -4.04
N LEU A 14 -11.37 -8.63 -4.42
CA LEU A 14 -9.97 -8.22 -4.33
C LEU A 14 -9.72 -6.94 -5.14
N HIS A 15 -10.16 -6.89 -6.40
CA HIS A 15 -10.03 -5.71 -7.25
C HIS A 15 -10.69 -4.48 -6.64
N LYS A 16 -11.90 -4.63 -6.08
CA LYS A 16 -12.60 -3.53 -5.40
C LYS A 16 -11.78 -2.99 -4.23
N LYS A 17 -11.19 -3.87 -3.41
CA LYS A 17 -10.35 -3.46 -2.27
C LYS A 17 -9.05 -2.79 -2.73
N ILE A 18 -8.41 -3.30 -3.78
CA ILE A 18 -7.22 -2.67 -4.38
C ILE A 18 -7.56 -1.26 -4.90
N ASP A 19 -8.72 -1.09 -5.56
CA ASP A 19 -9.16 0.21 -6.06
C ASP A 19 -9.38 1.24 -4.95
N ILE A 20 -9.99 0.82 -3.84
CA ILE A 20 -10.13 1.67 -2.65
C ILE A 20 -8.74 2.08 -2.13
N LYS A 21 -7.79 1.14 -2.05
CA LYS A 21 -6.41 1.45 -1.62
C LYS A 21 -5.63 2.34 -2.57
N LEU A 22 -5.83 2.17 -3.87
CA LEU A 22 -5.27 3.07 -4.88
C LEU A 22 -5.83 4.49 -4.75
N TYR A 23 -7.12 4.62 -4.43
CA TYR A 23 -7.71 5.92 -4.18
C TYR A 23 -7.13 6.59 -2.92
N GLU A 24 -7.04 5.85 -1.81
CA GLU A 24 -6.48 6.37 -0.55
C GLU A 24 -5.02 6.80 -0.70
N ILE A 25 -4.19 5.99 -1.35
CA ILE A 25 -2.76 6.34 -1.53
C ILE A 25 -2.59 7.55 -2.44
N ASP A 26 -3.47 7.72 -3.44
CA ASP A 26 -3.47 8.90 -4.30
C ASP A 26 -3.80 10.17 -3.53
N GLN A 27 -4.79 10.13 -2.61
CA GLN A 27 -5.07 11.26 -1.74
C GLN A 27 -3.88 11.55 -0.81
N ALA A 28 -3.28 10.51 -0.21
CA ALA A 28 -2.13 10.68 0.67
C ALA A 28 -0.91 11.28 -0.06
N ILE A 29 -0.66 10.89 -1.32
CA ILE A 29 0.40 11.47 -2.16
C ILE A 29 0.13 12.96 -2.40
N ARG A 30 -1.11 13.33 -2.78
CA ARG A 30 -1.48 14.74 -3.02
C ARG A 30 -1.25 15.60 -1.77
N LEU A 31 -1.72 15.15 -0.61
CA LEU A 31 -1.53 15.86 0.65
C LEU A 31 -0.05 16.06 0.98
N LYS A 32 0.80 15.05 0.78
CA LYS A 32 2.26 15.17 0.98
C LYS A 32 2.90 16.17 0.03
N ILE A 33 2.46 16.19 -1.23
CA ILE A 33 2.93 17.16 -2.23
C ILE A 33 2.59 18.58 -1.77
N ASP A 34 1.34 18.81 -1.35
CA ASP A 34 0.87 20.11 -0.86
C ASP A 34 1.65 20.56 0.38
N GLU A 35 1.94 19.64 1.31
CA GLU A 35 2.74 19.92 2.51
C GLU A 35 4.17 20.34 2.15
N VAL A 36 4.84 19.61 1.25
CA VAL A 36 6.18 19.97 0.76
C VAL A 36 6.16 21.35 0.09
N TYR A 37 5.13 21.68 -0.68
CA TYR A 37 4.98 23.01 -1.27
C TYR A 37 4.81 24.10 -0.20
N SER A 38 3.97 23.85 0.81
CA SER A 38 3.74 24.77 1.92
C SER A 38 5.04 25.05 2.69
N MET A 39 5.79 23.99 3.03
CA MET A 39 7.08 24.10 3.71
C MET A 39 8.09 24.88 2.85
N ASN A 40 8.20 24.57 1.56
CA ASN A 40 9.10 25.32 0.68
C ASN A 40 8.71 26.80 0.61
N ARG A 41 7.43 27.11 0.52
CA ARG A 41 6.93 28.50 0.51
C ARG A 41 7.31 29.23 1.81
N HIS A 42 7.01 28.63 2.96
CA HIS A 42 7.34 29.22 4.26
C HIS A 42 8.86 29.45 4.41
N MET A 43 9.69 28.49 3.98
CA MET A 43 11.15 28.65 4.00
C MET A 43 11.63 29.81 3.13
N GLN A 44 10.97 30.10 1.99
CA GLN A 44 11.34 31.23 1.13
C GLN A 44 10.86 32.56 1.70
N GLU A 45 9.63 32.62 2.20
CA GLU A 45 9.02 33.84 2.75
C GLU A 45 9.75 34.33 4.00
N HIS A 46 10.23 33.41 4.86
CA HIS A 46 10.91 33.73 6.11
C HIS A 46 12.44 33.56 6.05
N LYS A 47 13.01 33.42 4.84
CA LYS A 47 14.43 33.10 4.65
C LYS A 47 15.39 34.08 5.31
N THR A 48 15.04 35.36 5.37
CA THR A 48 15.90 36.42 5.94
C THR A 48 15.84 36.42 7.46
N ASP A 49 14.67 36.09 8.03
CA ASP A 49 14.42 36.13 9.47
C ASP A 49 14.89 34.86 10.19
N MET A 50 14.91 33.73 9.47
CA MET A 50 15.33 32.45 10.03
C MET A 50 16.84 32.37 10.30
N ASP A 51 17.20 31.77 11.44
CA ASP A 51 18.59 31.47 11.76
C ASP A 51 19.11 30.22 11.01
N HIS A 52 20.39 29.88 11.21
CA HIS A 52 21.01 28.72 10.55
C HIS A 52 20.43 27.38 11.01
N LEU A 53 20.06 27.26 12.29
CA LEU A 53 19.53 26.02 12.88
C LEU A 53 18.11 25.76 12.36
N GLU A 54 17.27 26.79 12.36
CA GLU A 54 15.91 26.74 11.81
C GLU A 54 15.93 26.37 10.32
N LYS A 55 16.80 26.98 9.52
CA LYS A 55 17.01 26.62 8.11
C LYS A 55 17.39 25.15 7.95
N ASN A 56 18.25 24.62 8.81
CA ASN A 56 18.69 23.24 8.71
C ASN A 56 17.56 22.26 9.06
N ASN A 57 16.86 22.50 10.18
CA ASN A 57 15.73 21.69 10.61
C ASN A 57 14.63 21.65 9.54
N MET A 58 14.36 22.79 8.91
CA MET A 58 13.35 22.87 7.86
C MET A 58 13.73 22.10 6.60
N ARG A 59 15.00 22.16 6.18
CA ARG A 59 15.50 21.36 5.05
C ARG A 59 15.41 19.86 5.34
N GLU A 60 15.75 19.45 6.55
CA GLU A 60 15.64 18.06 6.98
C GLU A 60 14.18 17.59 6.94
N ALA A 61 13.25 18.41 7.45
CA ALA A 61 11.83 18.09 7.39
C ALA A 61 11.33 17.97 5.92
N ILE A 62 11.68 18.92 5.04
CA ILE A 62 11.32 18.86 3.61
C ILE A 62 11.86 17.60 2.96
N PHE A 63 13.12 17.24 3.24
CA PHE A 63 13.75 16.03 2.72
C PHE A 63 13.01 14.77 3.19
N ASN A 64 12.72 14.67 4.48
CA ASN A 64 12.01 13.52 5.05
C ASN A 64 10.60 13.37 4.46
N TYR A 65 9.85 14.46 4.30
CA TYR A 65 8.54 14.44 3.65
C TYR A 65 8.62 14.02 2.17
N SER A 66 9.64 14.49 1.46
CA SER A 66 9.87 14.12 0.05
C SER A 66 10.14 12.62 -0.08
N LEU A 67 11.03 12.08 0.77
CA LEU A 67 11.33 10.64 0.81
C LEU A 67 10.09 9.80 1.11
N GLN A 68 9.27 10.22 2.08
CA GLN A 68 7.99 9.56 2.36
C GLN A 68 7.00 9.63 1.19
N GLY A 69 7.04 10.70 0.38
CA GLY A 69 6.29 10.84 -0.85
C GLY A 69 6.71 9.81 -1.90
N GLU A 70 8.02 9.67 -2.12
CA GLU A 70 8.59 8.68 -3.05
C GLU A 70 8.20 7.24 -2.67
N HIS A 71 8.27 6.90 -1.38
CA HIS A 71 7.80 5.61 -0.88
C HIS A 71 6.31 5.37 -1.19
N SER A 72 5.46 6.38 -1.02
CA SER A 72 4.03 6.26 -1.37
C SER A 72 3.82 6.05 -2.88
N VAL A 73 4.59 6.72 -3.73
CA VAL A 73 4.55 6.50 -5.19
C VAL A 73 4.97 5.08 -5.55
N GLY A 74 6.05 4.57 -4.94
CA GLY A 74 6.48 3.17 -5.14
C GLY A 74 5.41 2.17 -4.70
N ASN A 75 4.76 2.41 -3.57
CA ASN A 75 3.65 1.59 -3.10
C ASN A 75 2.44 1.62 -4.05
N LYS A 76 2.12 2.78 -4.63
CA LYS A 76 1.06 2.91 -5.64
C LYS A 76 1.38 2.06 -6.86
N MET A 77 2.60 2.14 -7.38
CA MET A 77 3.02 1.33 -8.54
C MET A 77 2.91 -0.17 -8.25
N ARG A 78 3.27 -0.60 -7.04
CA ARG A 78 3.12 -1.99 -6.59
C ARG A 78 1.65 -2.43 -6.56
N LEU A 79 0.75 -1.58 -6.06
CA LEU A 79 -0.70 -1.85 -6.05
C LEU A 79 -1.30 -1.91 -7.45
N GLN A 80 -0.85 -1.06 -8.37
CA GLN A 80 -1.25 -1.11 -9.78
C GLN A 80 -0.86 -2.44 -10.42
N ARG A 81 0.39 -2.86 -10.24
CA ARG A 81 0.85 -4.18 -10.73
C ARG A 81 0.08 -5.34 -10.12
N LEU A 82 -0.18 -5.28 -8.82
CA LEU A 82 -1.00 -6.28 -8.13
C LEU A 82 -2.42 -6.32 -8.70
N LYS A 83 -3.02 -5.18 -9.08
CA LYS A 83 -4.34 -5.16 -9.73
C LYS A 83 -4.31 -5.90 -11.07
N ASP A 84 -3.22 -5.78 -11.82
CA ASP A 84 -3.08 -6.42 -13.13
C ASP A 84 -2.83 -7.94 -13.00
N THR A 85 -2.07 -8.38 -12.00
CA THR A 85 -1.68 -9.79 -11.85
C THR A 85 -2.50 -10.58 -10.83
N ALA A 86 -3.13 -9.90 -9.87
CA ALA A 86 -3.80 -10.46 -8.70
C ALA A 86 -2.98 -11.58 -8.02
N TYR A 87 -3.48 -12.81 -8.07
CA TYR A 87 -2.86 -14.04 -7.58
C TYR A 87 -2.80 -15.07 -8.72
N PHE A 88 -1.79 -15.95 -8.70
CA PHE A 88 -1.62 -16.99 -9.72
C PHE A 88 -1.99 -18.38 -9.22
N GLY A 89 -2.23 -18.55 -7.92
CA GLY A 89 -2.57 -19.84 -7.34
C GLY A 89 -3.27 -19.73 -5.98
N ARG A 90 -3.89 -20.84 -5.59
CA ARG A 90 -4.55 -21.03 -4.31
C ARG A 90 -4.09 -22.35 -3.69
N ILE A 91 -3.83 -22.33 -2.39
CA ILE A 91 -3.45 -23.49 -1.60
C ILE A 91 -4.42 -23.60 -0.43
N ASP A 92 -5.07 -24.75 -0.32
CA ASP A 92 -6.01 -25.04 0.77
C ASP A 92 -5.29 -25.85 1.84
N PHE A 93 -5.16 -25.27 3.04
CA PHE A 93 -4.63 -25.96 4.21
C PHE A 93 -5.78 -26.59 4.98
N VAL A 94 -5.71 -27.90 5.13
CA VAL A 94 -6.66 -28.68 5.92
C VAL A 94 -5.94 -29.12 7.19
N ASP A 95 -6.47 -28.71 8.34
CA ASP A 95 -5.99 -29.18 9.63
C ASP A 95 -6.62 -30.55 9.93
N ASN A 96 -5.82 -31.54 10.33
CA ASN A 96 -6.34 -32.87 10.65
C ASN A 96 -7.19 -32.87 11.94
N GLN A 97 -7.06 -31.86 12.79
CA GLN A 97 -7.77 -31.75 14.07
C GLN A 97 -9.01 -30.86 14.00
N SER A 98 -9.12 -30.00 12.98
CA SER A 98 -10.29 -29.13 12.77
C SER A 98 -10.80 -29.26 11.34
N ASN A 99 -12.12 -29.37 11.15
CA ASN A 99 -12.71 -29.44 9.79
C ASN A 99 -12.68 -28.07 9.08
N HIS A 100 -11.71 -27.22 9.41
CA HIS A 100 -11.54 -25.87 8.90
C HIS A 100 -10.51 -25.86 7.77
N VAL A 101 -10.92 -25.35 6.62
CA VAL A 101 -10.05 -25.16 5.46
C VAL A 101 -9.58 -23.71 5.45
N ARG A 102 -8.27 -23.49 5.50
CA ARG A 102 -7.67 -22.18 5.33
C ARG A 102 -7.21 -22.00 3.88
N GLU A 103 -7.90 -21.12 3.17
CA GLU A 103 -7.62 -20.79 1.77
C GLU A 103 -6.50 -19.72 1.71
N ILE A 104 -5.38 -20.04 1.05
CA ILE A 104 -4.25 -19.11 0.87
C ILE A 104 -4.08 -18.82 -0.61
N TYR A 105 -4.29 -17.55 -0.99
CA TYR A 105 -4.05 -17.06 -2.35
C TYR A 105 -2.63 -16.53 -2.47
N VAL A 106 -1.90 -16.98 -3.49
CA VAL A 106 -0.47 -16.68 -3.68
C VAL A 106 -0.28 -15.85 -4.94
N GLY A 107 0.44 -14.73 -4.80
CA GLY A 107 0.73 -13.80 -5.89
C GLY A 107 2.15 -13.25 -5.84
N VAL A 108 2.43 -12.31 -6.75
CA VAL A 108 3.75 -11.66 -6.86
C VAL A 108 4.01 -10.68 -5.72
N HIS A 109 2.95 -10.10 -5.17
CA HIS A 109 3.02 -9.08 -4.12
C HIS A 109 1.98 -9.35 -3.03
N ASN A 110 2.33 -9.06 -1.78
CA ASN A 110 1.40 -9.15 -0.67
C ASN A 110 0.31 -8.07 -0.75
N PHE A 111 -0.94 -8.43 -0.47
CA PHE A 111 -2.04 -7.49 -0.30
C PHE A 111 -2.77 -7.78 1.02
N GLN A 112 -2.70 -6.82 1.92
CA GLN A 112 -3.38 -6.87 3.20
C GLN A 112 -4.63 -6.01 3.14
N ASP A 113 -5.75 -6.57 3.56
CA ASP A 113 -6.97 -5.83 3.79
C ASP A 113 -6.84 -5.01 5.07
N THR A 114 -7.12 -3.71 5.00
CA THR A 114 -6.99 -2.86 6.19
C THR A 114 -8.11 -3.04 7.19
N ASP A 115 -9.28 -3.47 6.75
CA ASP A 115 -10.44 -3.60 7.64
C ASP A 115 -10.28 -4.81 8.58
N THR A 116 -9.71 -5.89 8.05
CA THR A 116 -9.63 -7.18 8.73
C THR A 116 -8.21 -7.55 9.15
N THR A 117 -7.21 -6.75 8.74
CA THR A 117 -5.76 -7.03 8.82
C THR A 117 -5.34 -8.38 8.22
N ASN A 118 -6.23 -9.03 7.48
CA ASN A 118 -5.96 -10.30 6.82
C ASN A 118 -5.24 -10.08 5.49
N ASN A 119 -4.24 -10.91 5.22
CA ASN A 119 -3.65 -10.97 3.89
C ASN A 119 -4.63 -11.68 2.95
N LEU A 120 -5.06 -10.96 1.91
CA LEU A 120 -5.88 -11.51 0.83
C LEU A 120 -5.01 -12.15 -0.26
N VAL A 121 -3.80 -11.63 -0.47
CA VAL A 121 -2.81 -12.23 -1.37
C VAL A 121 -1.49 -12.28 -0.65
N TYR A 122 -0.85 -13.44 -0.62
CA TYR A 122 0.45 -13.65 -0.02
C TYR A 122 1.54 -13.55 -1.09
N ASP A 123 2.66 -12.89 -0.77
CA ASP A 123 3.84 -12.88 -1.61
C ASP A 123 4.48 -14.27 -1.64
N TRP A 124 4.72 -14.83 -2.82
CA TRP A 124 5.29 -16.17 -2.99
C TRP A 124 6.67 -16.38 -2.35
N ARG A 125 7.38 -15.29 -2.03
CA ARG A 125 8.71 -15.34 -1.39
C ARG A 125 8.63 -15.32 0.14
N ALA A 126 7.46 -15.04 0.70
CA ALA A 126 7.29 -14.95 2.14
C ALA A 126 7.21 -16.35 2.76
N PRO A 127 7.92 -16.61 3.88
CA PRO A 127 7.63 -17.80 4.68
C PRO A 127 6.19 -17.72 5.19
N ILE A 128 5.50 -18.85 5.18
CA ILE A 128 4.18 -18.99 5.79
C ILE A 128 4.41 -19.43 7.24
N SER A 129 4.12 -18.54 8.18
CA SER A 129 4.24 -18.77 9.63
C SER A 129 2.94 -19.29 10.24
#